data_AF-A0A528NSY4-F1
#
_entry.id   AF-A0A528NSY4-F1
#
_cell.length_a   1.000
_cell.length_b   1.000
_cell.length_c   1.000
_cell.angle_alpha   90.00
_cell.angle_beta   90.00
_cell.angle_gamma   90.00
#
_symmetry.space_group_name_H-M   'P 1'
#
loop_
_entity.id
_entity.type
_entity.pdbx_description
1 polymer ?
#
loop_
_entity_poly.entity_id
_entity_poly.type
_entity_poly.pdbx_seq_one_letter_code
_entity_poly.pdbx_strand_id
1 'polypeptide(L)'
;MARPATAAVRLLTGEREPVRLATTANTLLRGLQTIDGVPCEVGDRVLVKDQADQRQNGIYTVSEGEWFRAADARTARTLQKGTTVHTQVGSVNAGRVFEFSADEPLVGSDAITIAPSVPPDISEVVDEVESLRDEAQVLKDATEASAGQAAASAASSIANAGQTAADVATTAANLASAQAARDASLYGKGIFPTTAAAIGFGVRR
;
A
#
# COMPACT_ATOMS: atom_id res chain seq x y z
N MET A 1 -54.21 -18.60 29.97
CA MET A 1 -54.27 -17.69 28.80
C MET A 1 -52.84 -17.40 28.37
N ALA A 2 -52.43 -17.93 27.21
CA ALA A 2 -51.08 -17.75 26.69
C ALA A 2 -50.87 -16.29 26.28
N ARG A 3 -49.74 -15.70 26.68
CA ARG A 3 -49.31 -14.39 26.21
C ARG A 3 -49.20 -14.45 24.68
N PRO A 4 -49.81 -13.52 23.91
CA PRO A 4 -49.62 -13.49 22.47
C PRO A 4 -48.13 -13.25 22.20
N ALA A 5 -47.53 -14.10 21.37
CA ALA A 5 -46.19 -13.88 20.87
C ALA A 5 -46.16 -12.53 20.15
N THR A 6 -45.34 -11.60 20.64
CA THR A 6 -44.95 -10.40 19.90
C THR A 6 -44.25 -10.88 18.64
N ALA A 7 -45.02 -11.14 17.58
CA ALA A 7 -44.48 -11.19 16.23
C ALA A 7 -43.90 -9.79 15.99
N ALA A 8 -42.58 -9.69 15.98
CA ALA A 8 -41.92 -8.49 15.48
C ALA A 8 -42.55 -8.22 14.11
N VAL A 9 -43.21 -7.08 13.97
CA VAL A 9 -43.58 -6.55 12.67
C VAL A 9 -42.25 -6.38 11.95
N ARG A 10 -41.89 -7.40 11.15
CA ARG A 10 -40.82 -7.30 10.18
C ARG A 10 -41.34 -6.24 9.22
N LEU A 11 -41.01 -4.98 9.48
CA LEU A 11 -41.12 -3.96 8.46
C LEU A 11 -40.48 -4.59 7.22
N LEU A 12 -41.15 -4.46 6.09
CA LEU A 12 -40.61 -4.81 4.79
C LEU A 12 -39.44 -3.86 4.42
N THR A 13 -38.72 -3.33 5.41
CA THR A 13 -37.53 -2.52 5.22
C THR A 13 -36.50 -3.44 4.58
N GLY A 14 -35.94 -2.98 3.47
CA GLY A 14 -34.87 -3.67 2.74
C GLY A 14 -33.63 -3.96 3.59
N GLU A 15 -33.59 -3.55 4.85
CA GLU A 15 -32.45 -3.68 5.74
C GLU A 15 -32.18 -5.13 6.17
N ARG A 16 -30.91 -5.55 6.03
CA ARG A 16 -30.36 -6.83 6.49
C ARG A 16 -29.68 -6.67 7.84
N GLU A 17 -29.47 -7.80 8.52
CA GLU A 17 -28.73 -7.78 9.78
C GLU A 17 -27.33 -7.19 9.55
N PRO A 18 -26.84 -6.31 10.44
CA PRO A 18 -25.54 -5.68 10.28
C PRO A 18 -24.44 -6.71 10.08
N VAL A 19 -23.48 -6.36 9.24
CA VAL A 19 -22.24 -7.10 9.06
C VAL A 19 -21.17 -6.50 9.94
N ARG A 20 -20.28 -7.33 10.45
CA ARG A 20 -19.15 -6.88 11.24
C ARG A 20 -18.14 -6.16 10.35
N LEU A 21 -17.86 -6.71 9.16
CA LEU A 21 -16.79 -6.27 8.26
C LEU A 21 -17.28 -6.23 6.81
N ALA A 22 -16.61 -5.46 5.96
CA ALA A 22 -16.83 -5.46 4.52
C ALA A 22 -15.50 -5.55 3.76
N THR A 23 -15.47 -6.31 2.67
CA THR A 23 -14.27 -6.46 1.84
C THR A 23 -13.87 -5.12 1.21
N THR A 24 -12.58 -4.98 0.93
CA THR A 24 -11.99 -3.88 0.15
C THR A 24 -11.33 -4.37 -1.14
N ALA A 25 -11.18 -5.69 -1.30
CA ALA A 25 -10.55 -6.35 -2.43
C ALA A 25 -11.06 -7.79 -2.58
N ASN A 26 -10.74 -8.40 -3.72
CA ASN A 26 -11.05 -9.79 -4.00
C ASN A 26 -10.44 -10.71 -2.92
N THR A 27 -11.28 -11.55 -2.31
CA THR A 27 -10.91 -12.35 -1.12
C THR A 27 -11.32 -13.79 -1.32
N LEU A 28 -10.48 -14.74 -0.87
CA LEU A 28 -10.84 -16.16 -0.90
C LEU A 28 -11.95 -16.42 0.12
N LEU A 29 -13.06 -17.06 -0.26
CA LEU A 29 -14.19 -17.31 0.65
C LEU A 29 -13.97 -18.55 1.54
N ARG A 30 -12.81 -18.62 2.22
CA ARG A 30 -12.44 -19.73 3.12
C ARG A 30 -11.47 -19.30 4.22
N GLY A 31 -11.52 -19.99 5.35
CA GLY A 31 -10.58 -19.80 6.46
C GLY A 31 -10.73 -18.46 7.17
N LEU A 32 -10.00 -18.31 8.28
CA LEU A 32 -9.90 -17.05 8.99
C LEU A 32 -8.92 -16.13 8.26
N GLN A 33 -9.37 -14.92 7.96
CA GLN A 33 -8.60 -13.91 7.24
C GLN A 33 -8.77 -12.55 7.91
N THR A 34 -7.90 -11.62 7.54
CA THR A 34 -8.00 -10.23 7.93
C THR A 34 -8.78 -9.48 6.86
N ILE A 35 -9.92 -8.88 7.22
CA ILE A 35 -10.75 -8.09 6.33
C ILE A 35 -10.77 -6.65 6.84
N ASP A 36 -10.48 -5.70 5.95
CA ASP A 36 -10.43 -4.26 6.26
C ASP A 36 -9.58 -3.93 7.51
N GLY A 37 -8.43 -4.60 7.64
CA GLY A 37 -7.48 -4.42 8.74
C GLY A 37 -7.83 -5.13 10.04
N VAL A 38 -8.94 -5.88 10.09
CA VAL A 38 -9.42 -6.56 11.31
C VAL A 38 -9.47 -8.08 11.10
N PRO A 39 -8.92 -8.89 12.03
CA PRO A 39 -9.03 -10.34 11.94
C PRO A 39 -10.49 -10.78 12.14
N CYS A 40 -10.96 -11.65 11.24
CA CYS A 40 -12.26 -12.30 11.36
C CYS A 40 -12.20 -13.46 12.35
N GLU A 41 -13.31 -13.69 13.04
CA GLU A 41 -13.55 -14.86 13.88
C GLU A 41 -14.64 -15.75 13.27
N VAL A 42 -14.70 -17.02 13.67
CA VAL A 42 -15.75 -17.94 13.21
C VAL A 42 -17.12 -17.41 13.61
N GLY A 43 -18.06 -17.38 12.66
CA GLY A 43 -19.41 -16.85 12.88
C GLY A 43 -19.56 -15.36 12.56
N ASP A 44 -18.47 -14.65 12.29
CA ASP A 44 -18.54 -13.24 11.88
C ASP A 44 -19.28 -13.09 10.56
N ARG A 45 -20.09 -12.04 10.46
CA ARG A 45 -20.78 -11.64 9.24
C ARG A 45 -19.90 -10.67 8.44
N VAL A 46 -19.60 -11.02 7.20
CA VAL A 46 -18.77 -10.21 6.29
C VAL A 46 -19.55 -9.90 5.03
N LEU A 47 -19.61 -8.63 4.65
CA LEU A 47 -20.09 -8.22 3.34
C LEU A 47 -18.98 -8.40 2.32
N VAL A 48 -19.23 -9.26 1.35
CA VAL A 48 -18.34 -9.51 0.21
C VAL A 48 -18.88 -8.73 -0.98
N LYS A 49 -18.17 -7.68 -1.39
CA LYS A 49 -18.60 -6.77 -2.48
C LYS A 49 -17.60 -6.65 -3.63
N ASP A 50 -16.33 -7.02 -3.43
CA ASP A 50 -15.23 -6.79 -4.39
C ASP A 50 -14.72 -8.08 -5.04
N GLN A 51 -15.58 -9.08 -5.27
CA GLN A 51 -15.16 -10.29 -5.98
C GLN A 51 -14.96 -10.03 -7.46
N ALA A 52 -13.96 -10.71 -8.05
CA ALA A 52 -13.77 -10.71 -9.50
C ALA A 52 -14.98 -11.32 -10.24
N ASP A 53 -15.57 -12.38 -9.66
CA ASP A 53 -16.87 -12.88 -10.08
C ASP A 53 -17.98 -12.27 -9.22
N GLN A 54 -18.68 -11.29 -9.79
CA GLN A 54 -19.75 -10.56 -9.11
C GLN A 54 -20.91 -11.46 -8.65
N ARG A 55 -21.04 -12.68 -9.18
CA ARG A 55 -22.02 -13.66 -8.69
C ARG A 55 -21.73 -14.11 -7.28
N GLN A 56 -20.47 -14.03 -6.85
CA GLN A 56 -20.00 -14.38 -5.51
C GLN A 56 -20.16 -13.23 -4.50
N ASN A 57 -20.57 -12.04 -4.94
CA ASN A 57 -20.88 -10.95 -4.02
C ASN A 57 -22.12 -11.29 -3.17
N GLY A 58 -22.15 -10.79 -1.94
CA GLY A 58 -23.23 -11.01 -0.98
C GLY A 58 -22.75 -10.98 0.46
N ILE A 59 -23.60 -11.41 1.39
CA ILE A 59 -23.28 -11.47 2.82
C ILE A 59 -22.90 -12.91 3.17
N TYR A 60 -21.75 -13.08 3.83
CA TYR A 60 -21.19 -14.36 4.21
C TYR A 60 -20.97 -14.45 5.72
N THR A 61 -21.05 -15.67 6.24
CA THR A 61 -20.64 -16.03 7.59
C THR A 61 -19.29 -16.74 7.51
N VAL A 62 -18.33 -16.22 8.26
CA VAL A 62 -16.94 -16.70 8.32
C VAL A 62 -16.88 -18.06 8.99
N SER A 63 -16.03 -18.93 8.45
CA SER A 63 -15.75 -20.27 8.94
C SER A 63 -14.27 -20.59 8.80
N GLU A 64 -13.75 -21.54 9.59
CA GLU A 64 -12.39 -22.08 9.39
C GLU A 64 -12.28 -22.86 8.07
N GLY A 65 -13.41 -23.38 7.57
CA GLY A 65 -13.54 -23.99 6.25
C GLY A 65 -14.03 -23.01 5.19
N GLU A 66 -14.89 -23.47 4.29
CA GLU A 66 -15.57 -22.58 3.33
C GLU A 66 -16.55 -21.64 4.05
N TRP A 67 -16.61 -20.40 3.60
CA TRP A 67 -17.59 -19.44 4.09
C TRP A 67 -18.94 -19.72 3.47
N PHE A 68 -19.99 -19.51 4.26
CA PHE A 68 -21.36 -19.77 3.83
C PHE A 68 -22.11 -18.46 3.64
N ARG A 69 -23.01 -18.38 2.64
CA ARG A 69 -23.90 -17.22 2.52
C ARG A 69 -24.81 -17.15 3.73
N ALA A 70 -24.97 -15.94 4.28
CA ALA A 70 -25.82 -15.70 5.44
C ALA A 70 -27.29 -16.08 5.16
N ALA A 71 -27.97 -16.65 6.16
CA ALA A 71 -29.31 -17.22 5.99
C ALA A 71 -30.37 -16.19 5.55
N ASP A 72 -30.17 -14.92 5.90
CA ASP A 72 -31.00 -13.77 5.57
C ASP A 72 -30.63 -13.09 4.24
N ALA A 73 -29.59 -13.58 3.54
CA ALA A 73 -29.03 -13.00 2.32
C ALA A 73 -28.66 -14.06 1.26
N ARG A 74 -29.45 -15.15 1.19
CA ARG A 74 -29.21 -16.30 0.31
C ARG A 74 -30.25 -16.52 -0.79
N THR A 75 -31.21 -15.60 -0.95
CA THR A 75 -32.29 -15.72 -1.96
C THR A 75 -32.40 -14.45 -2.80
N ALA A 76 -32.94 -14.57 -4.02
CA ALA A 76 -33.21 -13.43 -4.88
C ALA A 76 -34.07 -12.37 -4.18
N ARG A 77 -35.09 -12.79 -3.45
CA ARG A 77 -36.01 -11.90 -2.71
C ARG A 77 -35.33 -11.13 -1.57
N THR A 78 -34.21 -11.62 -1.07
CA THR A 78 -33.46 -10.97 0.03
C THR A 78 -32.35 -10.06 -0.45
N LEU A 79 -31.98 -10.13 -1.74
CA LEU A 79 -30.93 -9.34 -2.38
C LEU A 79 -31.49 -8.40 -3.47
N GLN A 80 -32.76 -8.01 -3.31
CA GLN A 80 -33.44 -7.10 -4.24
C GLN A 80 -32.82 -5.71 -4.18
N LYS A 81 -33.00 -4.97 -5.26
CA LYS A 81 -32.71 -3.54 -5.31
C LYS A 81 -33.31 -2.79 -4.12
N GLY A 82 -32.53 -1.90 -3.50
CA GLY A 82 -32.94 -1.16 -2.30
C GLY A 82 -32.76 -1.93 -0.99
N THR A 83 -32.24 -3.17 -1.04
CA THR A 83 -31.79 -3.87 0.16
C THR A 83 -30.56 -3.16 0.71
N THR A 84 -30.52 -2.87 2.00
CA THR A 84 -29.39 -2.19 2.65
C THR A 84 -28.75 -3.04 3.73
N VAL A 85 -27.47 -2.80 4.02
CA VAL A 85 -26.72 -3.47 5.09
C VAL A 85 -25.71 -2.53 5.73
N HIS A 86 -25.68 -2.53 7.06
CA HIS A 86 -24.79 -1.70 7.87
C HIS A 86 -23.49 -2.44 8.20
N THR A 87 -22.34 -1.76 8.10
CA THR A 87 -21.03 -2.30 8.50
C THR A 87 -20.58 -1.71 9.83
N GLN A 88 -20.12 -2.54 10.75
CA GLN A 88 -19.80 -2.11 12.12
C GLN A 88 -18.34 -1.71 12.31
N VAL A 89 -17.40 -2.49 11.77
CA VAL A 89 -15.97 -2.38 12.06
C VAL A 89 -15.18 -2.42 10.75
N GLY A 90 -13.98 -1.85 10.76
CA GLY A 90 -13.06 -1.83 9.63
C GLY A 90 -12.26 -0.52 9.59
N SER A 91 -11.12 -0.51 8.92
CA SER A 91 -10.35 0.72 8.74
C SER A 91 -10.97 1.65 7.71
N VAL A 92 -11.63 1.10 6.68
CA VAL A 92 -12.16 1.86 5.53
C VAL A 92 -13.68 1.90 5.53
N ASN A 93 -14.32 0.79 5.91
CA ASN A 93 -15.76 0.56 5.77
C ASN A 93 -16.55 0.64 7.08
N ALA A 94 -15.93 0.98 8.21
CA ALA A 94 -16.65 1.13 9.48
C ALA A 94 -17.77 2.19 9.40
N GLY A 95 -18.95 1.84 9.91
CA GLY A 95 -20.12 2.73 9.97
C GLY A 95 -20.80 2.99 8.62
N ARG A 96 -20.34 2.36 7.53
CA ARG A 96 -20.93 2.58 6.20
C ARG A 96 -22.17 1.72 5.98
N VAL A 97 -23.09 2.26 5.19
CA VAL A 97 -24.26 1.54 4.67
C VAL A 97 -23.97 1.14 3.23
N PHE A 98 -24.27 -0.10 2.88
CA PHE A 98 -24.20 -0.58 1.51
C PHE A 98 -25.60 -0.94 1.01
N GLU A 99 -25.83 -0.76 -0.28
CA GLU A 99 -27.09 -1.03 -0.96
C GLU A 99 -26.87 -2.00 -2.12
N PHE A 100 -27.80 -2.94 -2.26
CA PHE A 100 -27.87 -3.85 -3.40
C PHE A 100 -28.63 -3.15 -4.54
N SER A 101 -28.07 -3.17 -5.75
CA SER A 101 -28.67 -2.51 -6.92
C SER A 101 -29.20 -3.48 -7.98
N ALA A 102 -29.08 -4.78 -7.75
CA ALA A 102 -29.53 -5.80 -8.69
C ALA A 102 -31.06 -5.97 -8.66
N ASP A 103 -31.70 -5.91 -9.82
CA ASP A 103 -33.12 -6.17 -10.02
C ASP A 103 -33.36 -7.68 -10.13
N GLU A 104 -33.98 -8.28 -9.12
CA GLU A 104 -34.29 -9.73 -9.03
C GLU A 104 -33.12 -10.70 -9.31
N PRO A 105 -31.94 -10.55 -8.69
CA PRO A 105 -30.79 -11.41 -8.99
C PRO A 105 -31.00 -12.86 -8.55
N LEU A 106 -30.72 -13.82 -9.44
CA LEU A 106 -30.58 -15.22 -9.07
C LEU A 106 -29.21 -15.46 -8.41
N VAL A 107 -29.23 -15.77 -7.12
CA VAL A 107 -28.02 -16.01 -6.32
C VAL A 107 -27.17 -17.14 -6.93
N GLY A 108 -25.93 -16.83 -7.28
CA GLY A 108 -24.99 -17.77 -7.87
C GLY A 108 -25.01 -17.84 -9.40
N SER A 109 -25.96 -17.16 -10.06
CA SER A 109 -26.03 -17.10 -11.53
C SER A 109 -25.85 -15.67 -12.04
N ASP A 110 -26.53 -14.71 -11.42
CA ASP A 110 -26.52 -13.31 -11.85
C ASP A 110 -25.47 -12.50 -11.09
N ALA A 111 -24.96 -11.46 -11.73
CA ALA A 111 -24.03 -10.53 -11.13
C ALA A 111 -24.74 -9.70 -10.05
N ILE A 112 -24.17 -9.66 -8.84
CA ILE A 112 -24.72 -8.92 -7.71
C ILE A 112 -23.83 -7.68 -7.48
N THR A 113 -24.37 -6.53 -7.84
CA THR A 113 -23.70 -5.23 -7.62
C THR A 113 -24.11 -4.67 -6.26
N ILE A 114 -23.09 -4.27 -5.48
CA ILE A 114 -23.25 -3.71 -4.13
C ILE A 114 -22.43 -2.43 -4.07
N ALA A 115 -23.09 -1.31 -3.75
CA ALA A 115 -22.45 0.00 -3.69
C ALA A 115 -22.70 0.67 -2.32
N PRO A 116 -21.85 1.60 -1.88
CA PRO A 116 -22.16 2.43 -0.71
C PRO A 116 -23.48 3.17 -0.93
N SER A 117 -24.39 3.13 0.04
CA SER A 117 -25.61 3.92 0.00
C SER A 117 -25.25 5.36 0.36
N VAL A 118 -25.37 6.25 -0.62
CA VAL A 118 -25.12 7.68 -0.46
C VAL A 118 -26.47 8.39 -0.51
N PRO A 119 -26.86 9.12 0.54
CA PRO A 119 -28.06 9.96 0.48
C PRO A 119 -27.93 10.95 -0.69
N PRO A 120 -29.01 11.26 -1.41
CA PRO A 120 -28.93 12.09 -2.61
C PRO A 120 -28.35 13.49 -2.35
N ASP A 121 -28.52 14.03 -1.13
CA ASP A 121 -27.95 15.32 -0.72
C ASP A 121 -26.42 15.30 -0.54
N ILE A 122 -25.79 14.12 -0.46
CA ILE A 122 -24.36 13.95 -0.17
C ILE A 122 -23.61 13.39 -1.39
N SER A 123 -24.29 12.99 -2.46
CA SER A 123 -23.65 12.46 -3.67
C SER A 123 -22.66 13.45 -4.28
N GLU A 124 -23.03 14.73 -4.36
CA GLU A 124 -22.13 15.79 -4.87
C GLU A 124 -20.89 15.99 -3.98
N VAL A 125 -21.03 15.78 -2.66
CA VAL A 125 -19.93 15.89 -1.70
C VAL A 125 -19.02 14.67 -1.76
N VAL A 126 -19.54 13.48 -2.08
CA VAL A 126 -18.72 12.26 -2.27
C VAL A 126 -17.78 12.43 -3.46
N ASP A 127 -18.28 12.91 -4.59
CA ASP A 127 -17.45 13.16 -5.78
C ASP A 127 -16.34 14.18 -5.49
N GLU A 128 -16.65 15.23 -4.72
CA GLU A 128 -15.67 16.24 -4.29
C GLU A 128 -14.62 15.66 -3.32
N VAL A 129 -15.03 14.79 -2.39
CA VAL A 129 -14.11 14.08 -1.49
C VAL A 129 -13.23 13.07 -2.23
N GLU A 130 -13.76 12.39 -3.26
CA GLU A 130 -12.98 11.50 -4.11
C GLU A 130 -11.93 12.26 -4.92
N SER A 131 -12.30 13.40 -5.51
CA SER A 131 -11.36 14.29 -6.19
C SER A 131 -10.23 14.77 -5.26
N LEU A 132 -10.58 15.21 -4.04
CA LEU A 132 -9.58 15.64 -3.05
C LEU A 132 -8.66 14.50 -2.60
N ARG A 133 -9.14 13.25 -2.57
CA ARG A 133 -8.31 12.08 -2.27
C ARG A 133 -7.33 11.77 -3.39
N ASP A 134 -7.78 11.85 -4.63
CA ASP A 134 -6.91 11.65 -5.79
C ASP A 134 -5.82 12.73 -5.84
N GLU A 135 -6.18 14.00 -5.58
CA GLU A 135 -5.21 15.09 -5.43
C GLU A 135 -4.21 14.84 -4.30
N ALA A 136 -4.67 14.37 -3.14
CA ALA A 136 -3.80 14.03 -2.01
C ALA A 136 -2.88 12.84 -2.30
N GLN A 137 -3.32 11.87 -3.10
CA GLN A 137 -2.51 10.73 -3.50
C GLN A 137 -1.39 11.16 -4.45
N VAL A 138 -1.69 12.02 -5.44
CA VAL A 138 -0.69 12.60 -6.35
C VAL A 138 0.39 13.36 -5.57
N LEU A 139 0.01 14.10 -4.53
CA LEU A 139 0.96 14.82 -3.66
C LEU A 139 1.89 13.87 -2.89
N LYS A 140 1.39 12.72 -2.42
CA LYS A 140 2.23 11.70 -1.76
C LYS A 140 3.22 11.09 -2.73
N ASP A 141 2.76 10.67 -3.90
CA ASP A 141 3.61 10.07 -4.93
C ASP A 141 4.70 11.06 -5.38
N ALA A 142 4.37 12.34 -5.54
CA ALA A 142 5.34 13.39 -5.84
C ALA A 142 6.37 13.59 -4.71
N THR A 143 5.96 13.48 -3.45
CA THR A 143 6.85 13.59 -2.30
C THR A 143 7.81 12.40 -2.22
N GLU A 144 7.32 11.18 -2.43
CA GLU A 144 8.15 9.97 -2.48
C GLU A 144 9.13 10.00 -3.66
N ALA A 145 8.68 10.45 -4.83
CA ALA A 145 9.54 10.65 -5.99
C ALA A 145 10.63 11.70 -5.72
N SER A 146 10.29 12.82 -5.09
CA SER A 146 11.26 13.86 -4.71
C SER A 146 12.28 13.35 -3.69
N ALA A 147 11.84 12.57 -2.70
CA ALA A 147 12.73 11.93 -1.73
C ALA A 147 13.69 10.92 -2.41
N GLY A 148 13.19 10.13 -3.37
CA GLY A 148 14.02 9.21 -4.16
C GLY A 148 15.06 9.93 -5.04
N GLN A 149 14.65 11.02 -5.70
CA GLN A 149 15.55 11.87 -6.50
C GLN A 149 16.65 12.52 -5.64
N ALA A 150 16.31 12.99 -4.43
CA ALA A 150 17.27 13.54 -3.48
C ALA A 150 18.29 12.47 -3.02
N ALA A 151 17.83 11.26 -2.70
CA ALA A 151 18.70 10.15 -2.31
C ALA A 151 19.66 9.75 -3.46
N ALA A 152 19.16 9.69 -4.71
CA ALA A 152 19.99 9.38 -5.88
C ALA A 152 21.05 10.46 -6.18
N SER A 153 20.68 11.73 -6.01
CA SER A 153 21.60 12.86 -6.15
C SER A 153 22.70 12.83 -5.09
N ALA A 154 22.36 12.52 -3.85
CA ALA A 154 23.34 12.33 -2.77
C ALA A 154 24.29 11.17 -3.07
N ALA A 155 23.79 10.02 -3.51
CA ALA A 155 24.62 8.87 -3.86
C ALA A 155 25.59 9.19 -5.01
N SER A 156 25.13 9.91 -6.03
CA SER A 156 25.96 10.35 -7.16
C SER A 156 27.04 11.33 -6.72
N SER A 157 26.71 12.26 -5.82
CA SER A 157 27.70 13.20 -5.28
C SER A 157 28.81 12.51 -4.48
N ILE A 158 28.47 11.47 -3.71
CA ILE A 158 29.44 10.65 -2.96
C ILE A 158 30.32 9.87 -3.93
N ALA A 159 29.75 9.27 -4.98
CA ALA A 159 30.50 8.54 -5.99
C ALA A 159 31.48 9.44 -6.74
N ASN A 160 31.04 10.64 -7.17
CA ASN A 160 31.90 11.62 -7.83
C ASN A 160 33.03 12.12 -6.92
N ALA A 161 32.74 12.35 -5.64
CA ALA A 161 33.76 12.72 -4.65
C ALA A 161 34.79 11.60 -4.47
N GLY A 162 34.35 10.34 -4.42
CA GLY A 162 35.23 9.16 -4.36
C GLY A 162 36.12 9.03 -5.60
N GLN A 163 35.57 9.20 -6.80
CA GLN A 163 36.34 9.21 -8.04
C GLN A 163 37.37 10.35 -8.07
N THR A 164 36.96 11.56 -7.69
CA THR A 164 37.85 12.72 -7.63
C THR A 164 39.03 12.47 -6.68
N ALA A 165 38.78 11.89 -5.50
CA ALA A 165 39.84 11.53 -4.56
C ALA A 165 40.80 10.47 -5.14
N ALA A 166 40.27 9.48 -5.86
CA ALA A 166 41.08 8.46 -6.53
C ALA A 166 41.92 9.05 -7.68
N ASP A 167 41.37 9.97 -8.47
CA ASP A 167 42.08 10.66 -9.56
C ASP A 167 43.20 11.54 -9.02
N VAL A 168 42.95 12.27 -7.92
CA VAL A 168 43.98 13.06 -7.22
C VAL A 168 45.09 12.15 -6.70
N ALA A 169 44.76 11.02 -6.07
CA ALA A 169 45.75 10.07 -5.58
C ALA A 169 46.60 9.48 -6.73
N THR A 170 45.95 9.10 -7.84
CA THR A 170 46.63 8.57 -9.04
C THR A 170 47.55 9.63 -9.66
N THR A 171 47.07 10.87 -9.76
CA THR A 171 47.87 12.00 -10.29
C THR A 171 49.07 12.28 -9.40
N ALA A 172 48.90 12.27 -8.09
CA ALA A 172 49.99 12.45 -7.13
C ALA A 172 51.05 11.33 -7.25
N ALA A 173 50.62 10.06 -7.40
CA ALA A 173 51.52 8.93 -7.62
C ALA A 173 52.31 9.06 -8.94
N ASN A 174 51.66 9.50 -10.01
CA ASN A 174 52.30 9.76 -11.30
C ASN A 174 53.32 10.91 -11.20
N LEU A 175 52.98 12.01 -10.51
CA LEU A 175 53.90 13.13 -10.29
C LEU A 175 55.13 12.72 -9.48
N ALA A 176 54.93 11.93 -8.41
CA ALA A 176 56.03 11.41 -7.60
C ALA A 176 56.95 10.51 -8.42
N SER A 177 56.38 9.64 -9.26
CA SER A 177 57.14 8.77 -10.17
C SER A 177 57.93 9.58 -11.22
N ALA A 178 57.32 10.62 -11.79
CA ALA A 178 57.97 11.51 -12.75
C ALA A 178 59.10 12.33 -12.09
N GLN A 179 58.91 12.77 -10.85
CA GLN A 179 59.95 13.46 -10.08
C GLN A 179 61.14 12.53 -9.79
N ALA A 180 60.87 11.30 -9.35
CA ALA A 180 61.92 10.29 -9.15
C ALA A 180 62.70 9.97 -10.44
N ALA A 181 62.01 9.88 -11.58
CA ALA A 181 62.66 9.66 -12.89
C ALA A 181 63.53 10.85 -13.31
N ARG A 182 63.09 12.09 -13.05
CA ARG A 182 63.91 13.29 -13.29
C ARG A 182 65.17 13.31 -12.42
N ASP A 183 65.03 13.01 -11.14
CA ASP A 183 66.16 12.98 -10.20
C ASP A 183 67.19 11.91 -10.59
N ALA A 184 66.73 10.72 -10.99
CA ALA A 184 67.59 9.66 -11.52
C ALA A 184 68.34 10.08 -12.80
N SER A 185 67.65 10.79 -13.72
CA SER A 185 68.28 11.31 -14.94
C SER A 185 69.35 12.38 -14.66
N LEU A 186 69.10 13.28 -13.70
CA LEU A 186 70.05 14.30 -13.27
C LEU A 186 71.29 13.66 -12.63
N TYR A 187 71.11 12.68 -11.77
CA TYR A 187 72.20 11.88 -11.18
C TYR A 187 73.08 11.23 -12.26
N GLY A 188 72.46 10.63 -13.29
CA GLY A 188 73.18 10.04 -14.42
C GLY A 188 73.99 11.03 -15.26
N LYS A 189 73.66 12.33 -15.18
CA LYS A 189 74.41 13.43 -15.83
C LYS A 189 75.40 14.14 -14.89
N GLY A 190 75.59 13.64 -13.66
CA GLY A 190 76.47 14.24 -12.65
C GLY A 190 75.93 15.51 -12.01
N ILE A 191 74.62 15.79 -12.14
CA ILE A 191 73.95 16.95 -11.55
C ILE A 191 73.15 16.45 -10.34
N PHE A 192 73.58 16.83 -9.13
CA PHE A 192 72.93 16.40 -7.90
C PHE A 192 71.89 17.44 -7.44
N PRO A 193 70.60 17.06 -7.30
CA PRO A 193 69.58 17.97 -6.77
C PRO A 193 69.89 18.33 -5.30
N THR A 194 69.76 19.60 -4.96
CA THR A 194 70.17 20.19 -3.68
C THR A 194 69.44 19.63 -2.45
N THR A 195 68.30 18.97 -2.60
CA THR A 195 67.50 18.43 -1.48
C THR A 195 68.03 17.11 -0.92
N ALA A 196 68.83 16.35 -1.68
CA ALA A 196 69.46 15.12 -1.18
C ALA A 196 70.64 15.38 -0.23
N ALA A 197 71.11 16.63 -0.12
CA ALA A 197 72.21 17.01 0.79
C ALA A 197 71.77 17.21 2.25
N ALA A 198 70.47 17.16 2.57
CA ALA A 198 69.98 17.46 3.92
C ALA A 198 69.89 16.23 4.86
N ILE A 199 69.97 15.00 4.35
CA ILE A 199 69.80 13.79 5.16
C ILE A 199 70.92 12.78 4.87
N GLY A 200 72.12 13.04 5.38
CA GLY A 200 73.18 12.03 5.34
C GLY A 200 74.58 12.57 5.58
N PHE A 201 75.07 12.30 6.79
CA PHE A 201 76.49 12.30 7.18
C PHE A 201 77.13 13.62 7.62
N GLY A 202 76.52 14.26 8.61
CA GLY A 202 77.24 15.06 9.60
C GLY A 202 77.35 14.32 10.95
N VAL A 203 78.15 13.26 11.04
CA VAL A 203 78.71 12.78 12.32
C VAL A 203 80.22 12.98 12.25
N ARG A 204 80.71 14.03 12.92
CA ARG A 204 82.15 14.24 13.15
C ARG A 204 82.57 13.47 14.40
N ARG A 205 83.66 12.72 14.25
CA ARG A 205 84.62 12.17 15.25
C ARG A 205 84.06 11.53 16.52
#